data_AF-A0A7Y5PCL0-F1
#
_entry.id   AF-A0A7Y5PCL0-F1
#
_cell.length_a   1.000
_cell.length_b   1.000
_cell.length_c   1.000
_cell.angle_alpha   90.00
_cell.angle_beta   90.00
_cell.angle_gamma   90.00
#
_symmetry.space_group_name_H-M   'P 1'
#
loop_
_entity.id
_entity.type
_entity.pdbx_description
1 polymer ?
#
loop_
_entity_poly.entity_id
_entity_poly.type
_entity_poly.pdbx_seq_one_letter_code
_entity_poly.pdbx_strand_id
1 'polypeptide(L)'
;MMQMKIATKGTTLRALALATLATVGAATQARAQWSRTYEQFYLPGHFNWTFRREYATADRLFNAFDYGHAILYERLYTRPGAPTSDLETDEYNFITQ
;
A
#
# COMPACT_ATOMS: atom_id res chain seq x y z
N MET A 1 1.06 16.12 66.69
CA MET A 1 1.70 15.89 65.37
C MET A 1 0.65 15.30 64.44
N MET A 2 0.41 15.98 63.32
CA MET A 2 -0.80 15.88 62.50
C MET A 2 -0.58 14.94 61.32
N GLN A 3 -1.52 14.00 61.11
CA GLN A 3 -1.55 13.06 59.99
C GLN A 3 -1.75 13.81 58.67
N MET A 4 -0.77 13.73 57.76
CA MET A 4 -0.86 14.32 56.43
C MET A 4 -1.20 13.24 55.40
N LYS A 5 -2.50 13.10 55.10
CA LYS A 5 -3.01 12.31 53.96
C LYS A 5 -2.70 13.05 52.66
N ILE A 6 -1.79 12.54 51.82
CA ILE A 6 -1.50 13.13 50.51
C ILE A 6 -1.78 12.13 49.38
N ALA A 7 -2.89 12.42 48.68
CA ALA A 7 -3.09 12.32 47.23
C ALA A 7 -2.86 10.98 46.49
N THR A 8 -3.65 9.94 46.81
CA THR A 8 -3.72 8.71 45.98
C THR A 8 -4.73 8.80 44.82
N LYS A 9 -5.55 9.86 44.77
CA LYS A 9 -6.68 9.98 43.82
C LYS A 9 -6.25 10.37 42.40
N GLY A 10 -5.23 11.21 42.24
CA GLY A 10 -4.81 11.71 40.92
C GLY A 10 -4.14 10.65 40.04
N THR A 11 -3.36 9.76 40.66
CA THR A 11 -2.61 8.69 39.96
C THR A 11 -3.53 7.56 39.51
N THR A 12 -4.52 7.20 40.33
CA THR A 12 -5.53 6.18 40.00
C THR A 12 -6.49 6.65 38.89
N LEU A 13 -6.92 7.91 38.91
CA LEU A 13 -7.73 8.50 37.83
C LEU A 13 -7.00 8.55 36.48
N ARG A 14 -5.70 8.88 36.48
CA ARG A 14 -4.88 8.89 35.25
C ARG A 14 -4.60 7.48 34.72
N ALA A 15 -4.31 6.52 35.60
CA ALA A 15 -4.13 5.12 35.22
C ALA A 15 -5.42 4.52 34.65
N LEU A 16 -6.58 4.85 35.23
CA LEU A 16 -7.87 4.41 34.74
C LEU A 16 -8.21 5.03 33.37
N ALA A 17 -7.91 6.33 33.17
CA ALA A 17 -8.08 7.03 31.90
C ALA A 17 -7.18 6.46 30.80
N LEU A 18 -5.90 6.19 31.11
CA LEU A 18 -4.98 5.55 30.17
C LEU A 18 -5.41 4.12 29.80
N ALA A 19 -5.91 3.36 30.77
CA ALA A 19 -6.43 2.01 30.53
C ALA A 19 -7.70 2.04 29.66
N THR A 20 -8.59 3.02 29.83
CA THR A 20 -9.77 3.18 28.97
C THR A 20 -9.43 3.64 27.55
N LEU A 21 -8.44 4.52 27.40
CA LEU A 21 -7.94 4.91 26.07
C LEU A 21 -7.31 3.72 25.32
N ALA A 22 -6.56 2.87 26.02
CA ALA A 22 -5.94 1.68 25.44
C ALA A 22 -6.98 0.64 24.97
N THR A 23 -8.07 0.42 25.73
CA THR A 23 -9.11 -0.55 25.35
C THR A 23 -9.97 -0.07 24.18
N VAL A 24 -10.24 1.24 24.07
CA VAL A 24 -10.99 1.82 22.93
C VAL A 24 -10.18 1.78 21.64
N GLY A 25 -8.87 2.04 21.71
CA GLY A 25 -7.97 1.97 20.55
C GLY A 25 -7.78 0.56 19.99
N ALA A 26 -7.73 -0.46 20.85
CA ALA A 26 -7.61 -1.86 20.40
C ALA A 26 -8.89 -2.38 19.72
N ALA A 27 -10.08 -1.94 20.18
CA ALA A 27 -11.35 -2.37 19.61
C ALA A 27 -11.62 -1.82 18.20
N THR A 28 -11.02 -0.68 17.83
CA THR A 28 -11.17 -0.08 16.49
C THR A 28 -10.34 -0.81 15.44
N GLN A 29 -9.18 -1.38 15.80
CA GLN A 29 -8.32 -2.11 14.86
C GLN A 29 -8.91 -3.46 14.43
N ALA A 30 -9.63 -4.15 15.34
CA ALA A 30 -10.22 -5.45 15.05
C ALA A 30 -11.36 -5.42 14.00
N ARG A 31 -11.97 -4.25 13.77
CA ARG A 31 -13.07 -4.10 12.78
C ARG A 31 -12.59 -3.95 11.34
N ALA A 32 -11.30 -3.72 11.11
CA ALA A 32 -10.71 -3.61 9.78
C ALA A 32 -10.03 -4.91 9.28
N GLN A 33 -10.02 -5.97 10.09
CA GLN A 33 -9.28 -7.22 9.77
C GLN A 33 -10.00 -8.16 8.79
N TRP A 34 -11.25 -7.87 8.42
CA TRP A 34 -12.03 -8.73 7.53
C TRP A 34 -12.22 -8.05 6.18
N SER A 35 -11.14 -7.98 5.40
CA SER A 35 -11.30 -7.84 3.95
C SER A 35 -11.80 -9.19 3.44
N ARG A 36 -13.04 -9.25 2.97
CA ARG A 36 -13.55 -10.44 2.30
C ARG A 36 -12.90 -10.48 0.92
N THR A 37 -11.75 -11.12 0.82
CA THR A 37 -11.09 -11.37 -0.47
C THR A 37 -11.91 -12.43 -1.19
N TYR A 38 -12.67 -12.01 -2.19
CA TYR A 38 -13.30 -12.97 -3.10
C TYR A 38 -12.20 -13.58 -3.95
N GLU A 39 -12.18 -14.91 -4.01
CA GLU A 39 -11.28 -15.61 -4.91
C GLU A 39 -11.66 -15.21 -6.35
N GLN A 40 -10.77 -14.49 -7.01
CA GLN A 40 -10.90 -14.23 -8.44
C GLN A 40 -10.67 -15.55 -9.17
N PHE A 41 -11.75 -16.21 -9.54
CA PHE A 41 -11.69 -17.40 -10.38
C PHE A 41 -11.86 -17.00 -11.84
N TYR A 42 -10.86 -17.28 -12.67
CA TYR A 42 -10.99 -17.17 -14.12
C TYR A 42 -11.77 -18.38 -14.63
N LEU A 43 -12.95 -18.15 -15.19
CA LEU A 43 -13.70 -19.21 -15.85
C LEU A 43 -12.81 -19.85 -16.95
N PRO A 44 -12.60 -21.18 -16.94
CA PRO A 44 -11.81 -21.82 -17.97
C PRO A 44 -12.54 -21.69 -19.30
N GLY A 45 -11.92 -20.99 -20.25
CA GLY A 45 -12.49 -20.76 -21.57
C GLY A 45 -11.43 -20.42 -22.60
N HIS A 46 -11.68 -20.82 -23.85
CA HIS A 46 -10.77 -20.54 -24.98
C HIS A 46 -10.52 -19.03 -25.19
N PHE A 47 -11.43 -18.19 -24.69
CA PHE A 47 -11.39 -16.73 -24.74
C PHE A 47 -10.33 -16.09 -23.84
N ASN A 48 -9.88 -16.76 -22.75
CA ASN A 48 -8.91 -16.18 -21.81
C ASN A 48 -7.58 -15.79 -22.47
N TRP A 49 -7.25 -16.45 -23.58
CA TRP A 49 -6.01 -16.21 -24.32
C TRP A 49 -6.24 -15.60 -25.70
N THR A 50 -7.49 -15.36 -26.10
CA THR A 50 -7.80 -14.82 -27.44
C THR A 50 -7.20 -13.43 -27.61
N PHE A 51 -7.39 -12.54 -26.64
CA PHE A 51 -6.81 -11.19 -26.71
C PHE A 51 -5.29 -11.23 -26.91
N ARG A 52 -4.59 -12.04 -26.10
CA ARG A 52 -3.14 -12.20 -26.19
C ARG A 52 -2.67 -12.81 -27.51
N ARG A 53 -3.43 -13.75 -28.09
CA ARG A 53 -3.12 -14.35 -29.40
C ARG A 53 -3.29 -13.36 -30.54
N GLU A 54 -4.39 -12.62 -30.55
CA GLU A 54 -4.70 -11.64 -31.61
C GLU A 54 -3.82 -10.40 -31.52
N TYR A 55 -3.43 -10.02 -30.30
CA TYR A 55 -2.67 -8.80 -30.02
C TYR A 55 -1.39 -9.10 -29.22
N ALA A 56 -0.52 -9.96 -29.76
CA ALA A 56 0.72 -10.34 -29.09
C ALA A 56 1.60 -9.14 -28.70
N THR A 57 1.55 -8.03 -29.45
CA THR A 57 2.27 -6.80 -29.15
C THR A 57 1.78 -6.11 -27.87
N ALA A 58 0.54 -6.36 -27.43
CA ALA A 58 -0.02 -5.79 -26.21
C ALA A 58 0.70 -6.27 -24.94
N ASP A 59 1.33 -7.44 -24.98
CA ASP A 59 2.17 -7.93 -23.86
C ASP A 59 3.28 -6.93 -23.50
N ARG A 60 3.83 -6.23 -24.51
CA ARG A 60 4.86 -5.20 -24.30
C ARG A 60 4.31 -3.99 -23.55
N LEU A 61 3.08 -3.59 -23.85
CA LEU A 61 2.41 -2.48 -23.18
C LEU A 61 2.08 -2.82 -21.71
N PHE A 62 1.64 -4.05 -21.45
CA PHE A 62 1.39 -4.51 -20.08
C PHE A 62 2.69 -4.59 -19.26
N ASN A 63 3.76 -5.12 -19.84
CA ASN A 63 5.07 -5.13 -19.19
C ASN A 63 5.63 -3.72 -18.97
N ALA A 64 5.45 -2.82 -19.94
CA ALA A 64 5.86 -1.42 -19.83
C ALA A 64 5.12 -0.66 -18.73
N PHE A 65 3.87 -1.01 -18.44
CA PHE A 65 3.10 -0.39 -17.37
C PHE A 65 3.67 -0.71 -15.98
N ASP A 66 3.92 -1.99 -15.68
CA ASP A 66 4.45 -2.42 -14.38
C ASP A 66 5.92 -2.02 -14.20
N TYR A 67 6.74 -2.25 -15.23
CA TYR A 67 8.16 -1.91 -15.21
C TYR A 67 8.40 -0.38 -15.20
N GLY A 68 7.62 0.36 -16.01
CA GLY A 68 7.73 1.81 -16.14
C GLY A 68 7.51 2.55 -14.82
N HIS A 69 6.52 2.14 -14.01
CA HIS A 69 6.31 2.76 -12.70
C HIS A 69 7.45 2.48 -11.72
N ALA A 70 7.96 1.25 -11.68
CA ALA A 70 9.05 0.89 -10.78
C ALA A 70 10.33 1.68 -11.08
N ILE A 71 10.73 1.74 -12.36
CA ILE A 71 11.95 2.44 -12.77
C ILE A 71 11.81 3.96 -12.66
N LEU A 72 10.60 4.50 -12.90
CA LEU A 72 10.32 5.93 -12.75
C LEU A 72 10.47 6.37 -11.29
N TYR A 73 9.88 5.63 -10.34
CA TYR A 73 10.03 5.95 -8.92
C TYR A 73 11.48 5.82 -8.45
N GLU A 74 12.19 4.77 -8.87
CA GLU A 74 13.59 4.59 -8.54
C GLU A 74 14.46 5.74 -9.08
N ARG A 75 14.26 6.16 -10.34
CA ARG A 75 15.01 7.26 -10.93
C ARG A 75 14.71 8.60 -10.27
N LEU A 76 13.44 8.92 -10.00
CA LEU A 76 13.08 10.15 -9.30
C LEU A 76 13.66 10.18 -7.87
N TYR A 77 13.74 9.03 -7.22
CA TYR A 77 14.33 8.91 -5.89
C TYR A 77 15.87 9.04 -5.89
N THR A 78 16.55 8.35 -6.79
CA THR A 78 18.03 8.28 -6.82
C THR A 78 18.68 9.43 -7.59
N ARG A 79 17.96 10.02 -8.57
CA ARG A 79 18.43 11.08 -9.46
C ARG A 79 17.31 12.12 -9.68
N PRO A 80 17.03 13.00 -8.71
CA PRO A 80 15.91 13.95 -8.78
C PRO A 80 15.98 14.96 -9.94
N GLY A 81 17.17 15.17 -10.51
CA GLY A 81 17.41 16.04 -11.66
C GLY A 81 17.67 15.29 -12.97
N ALA A 82 17.29 14.01 -13.07
CA ALA A 82 17.42 13.27 -14.31
C ALA A 82 16.65 13.98 -15.45
N PRO A 83 17.19 14.03 -16.68
CA PRO A 83 16.46 14.57 -17.82
C PRO A 83 15.12 13.87 -18.02
N THR A 84 14.07 14.63 -18.36
CA THR A 84 12.75 14.07 -18.66
C THR A 84 12.79 13.06 -19.81
N SER A 85 13.67 13.27 -20.79
CA SER A 85 13.89 12.38 -21.93
C SER A 85 14.28 10.96 -21.53
N ASP A 86 15.04 10.81 -20.44
CA ASP A 86 15.49 9.51 -19.96
C ASP A 86 14.29 8.59 -19.65
N LEU A 87 13.19 9.15 -19.13
CA LEU A 87 12.00 8.41 -18.71
C LEU A 87 10.90 8.39 -19.78
N GLU A 88 10.57 9.56 -20.34
CA GLU A 88 9.43 9.69 -21.25
C GLU A 88 9.74 9.21 -22.67
N THR A 89 11.02 9.10 -23.05
CA THR A 89 11.43 8.71 -24.39
C THR A 89 12.31 7.47 -24.38
N ASP A 90 13.48 7.53 -23.75
CA ASP A 90 14.49 6.47 -23.88
C ASP A 90 14.02 5.18 -23.21
N GLU A 91 13.55 5.28 -21.96
CA GLU A 91 13.01 4.14 -21.25
C GLU A 91 11.71 3.64 -21.89
N TYR A 92 10.76 4.54 -22.19
CA TYR A 92 9.51 4.17 -22.84
C TYR A 92 9.75 3.36 -24.14
N ASN A 93 10.67 3.82 -24.99
CA ASN A 93 11.02 3.12 -26.22
C ASN A 93 11.66 1.76 -25.93
N PHE A 94 12.56 1.67 -24.95
CA PHE A 94 13.18 0.40 -24.59
C PHE A 94 12.16 -0.64 -24.15
N ILE A 95 11.16 -0.27 -23.34
CA ILE A 95 10.22 -1.25 -22.76
C ILE A 95 9.08 -1.62 -23.72
N THR A 96 8.79 -0.77 -24.72
CA THR A 96 7.67 -0.98 -25.65
C THR A 96 8.06 -1.55 -27.01
N GLN A 97 9.36 -1.58 -27.35
CA GLN A 97 9.88 -2.11 -28.63
C GLN A 97 10.09 -3.62 -28.68
#